data_AF-A0A4R9WM88-F1
#
_entry.id   AF-A0A4R9WM88-F1
#
_cell.length_a   1.000
_cell.length_b   1.000
_cell.length_c   1.000
_cell.angle_alpha   90.00
_cell.angle_beta   90.00
_cell.angle_gamma   90.00
#
_symmetry.space_group_name_H-M   'P 1'
#
loop_
_entity.id
_entity.type
_entity.pdbx_description
1 polymer ?
#
loop_
_entity_poly.entity_id
_entity_poly.type
_entity_poly.pdbx_seq_one_letter_code
_entity_poly.pdbx_strand_id
1 'polypeptide(L)' 'MSIKKTGVDQQLIRDLAGILNDTNLTEIEVELGDLKVRVSRQSQAVHAVAAPLPAIAAPVAAAAQPAAVAA' A
#
# COMPACT_ATOMS: atom_id res chain seq x y z
N MET A 1 -1.26 37.34 17.57
CA MET A 1 -0.69 36.04 17.97
C MET A 1 0.01 35.45 16.76
N SER A 2 1.35 35.44 16.74
CA SER A 2 2.12 34.86 15.63
C SER A 2 2.24 33.36 15.86
N ILE A 3 1.33 32.59 15.26
CA ILE A 3 1.46 31.12 15.20
C ILE A 3 2.66 30.83 14.30
N LYS A 4 3.62 30.11 14.86
CA LYS A 4 4.94 29.85 14.26
C LYS A 4 4.77 29.20 12.89
N LYS A 5 5.23 29.92 11.88
CA LYS A 5 5.28 29.58 10.45
C LYS A 5 6.32 28.50 10.18
N THR A 6 6.10 27.30 10.71
CA THR A 6 6.92 26.12 10.42
C THR A 6 6.03 25.03 9.82
N GLY A 7 5.88 25.10 8.50
CA GLY A 7 5.53 23.99 7.60
C GLY A 7 4.09 23.46 7.62
N VAL A 8 3.43 23.42 8.78
CA VAL A 8 2.21 22.62 8.93
C VAL A 8 1.29 23.24 9.99
N ASP A 9 0.06 23.57 9.59
CA ASP A 9 -0.95 24.13 10.49
C ASP A 9 -1.56 23.04 11.38
N GLN A 10 -1.17 23.03 12.66
CA GLN A 10 -1.66 22.05 13.62
C GLN A 10 -3.16 22.18 13.94
N GLN A 11 -3.74 23.38 13.82
CA GLN A 11 -5.17 23.56 14.04
C GLN A 11 -5.95 22.90 12.92
N LEU A 12 -5.54 23.11 11.66
CA LEU A 12 -6.17 22.48 10.51
C LEU A 12 -6.13 20.94 10.61
N ILE A 13 -4.98 20.36 10.97
CA ILE A 13 -4.87 18.90 11.14
C ILE A 13 -5.79 18.38 12.25
N ARG A 14 -5.91 19.12 13.36
CA ARG A 14 -6.78 18.72 14.47
C ARG A 14 -8.24 18.67 14.01
N ASP A 15 -8.67 19.67 13.28
CA ASP A 15 -10.03 19.77 12.75
C ASP A 15 -10.31 18.64 11.75
N LEU A 16 -9.42 18.45 10.78
CA LEU A 16 -9.50 17.35 9.81
C LEU A 16 -9.51 15.97 10.48
N ALA A 17 -8.68 15.77 11.52
CA ALA A 17 -8.68 14.54 12.29
C ALA A 17 -9.98 14.34 13.08
N GLY A 18 -10.59 15.41 13.58
CA GLY A 18 -11.91 15.37 14.24
C GLY A 18 -12.99 14.92 13.26
N ILE A 19 -13.06 15.56 12.08
CA ILE A 19 -14.00 15.22 11.02
C ILE A 19 -13.79 13.77 10.55
N LEU A 20 -12.54 13.34 10.33
CA LEU A 20 -12.23 11.96 9.92
C LEU A 20 -12.78 10.95 10.94
N ASN A 21 -12.65 11.24 12.24
CA ASN A 21 -13.18 10.37 13.28
C ASN A 21 -14.72 10.36 13.35
N ASP A 22 -15.35 11.52 13.22
CA ASP A 22 -16.82 11.67 13.30
C ASP A 22 -17.52 11.03 12.10
N THR A 23 -16.99 11.28 10.90
CA THR A 23 -17.50 10.76 9.64
C THR A 23 -17.15 9.29 9.38
N ASN A 24 -16.31 8.69 10.24
CA ASN A 24 -15.78 7.33 10.07
C ASN A 24 -15.07 7.10 8.72
N LEU A 25 -14.50 8.15 8.14
CA LEU A 25 -13.65 8.05 6.96
C LEU A 25 -12.29 7.44 7.34
N THR A 26 -11.65 6.81 6.37
CA THR A 26 -10.28 6.28 6.53
C THR A 26 -9.23 7.33 6.22
N GLU A 27 -9.58 8.35 5.44
CA GLU A 27 -8.67 9.37 4.94
C GLU A 27 -9.39 10.65 4.48
N ILE A 28 -8.74 11.80 4.65
CA ILE A 28 -9.16 13.10 4.11
C ILE A 28 -7.94 13.80 3.51
N GLU A 29 -8.07 14.31 2.28
CA GLU A 29 -7.06 15.09 1.57
C GLU A 29 -7.62 16.47 1.20
N VAL A 30 -6.86 17.52 1.46
CA VAL A 30 -7.19 18.90 1.08
C VAL A 30 -6.01 19.52 0.33
N GLU A 31 -6.33 20.20 -0.78
CA GLU A 31 -5.37 20.90 -1.63
C GLU A 31 -5.70 22.40 -1.63
N LEU A 32 -4.72 23.23 -1.27
CA LEU A 32 -4.81 24.69 -1.30
C LEU A 32 -3.64 25.23 -2.12
N GLY A 33 -3.85 25.36 -3.43
CA GLY A 33 -2.80 25.76 -4.37
C GLY A 33 -1.64 24.76 -4.32
N ASP A 34 -0.46 25.21 -3.91
CA ASP A 34 0.73 24.37 -3.81
C ASP A 34 0.81 23.54 -2.50
N LEU A 35 -0.13 23.71 -1.56
CA LEU A 35 -0.14 23.00 -0.28
C LEU A 35 -1.12 21.82 -0.31
N LYS A 36 -0.59 20.60 -0.12
CA LYS A 36 -1.41 19.40 0.04
C LYS A 36 -1.28 18.82 1.44
N VAL A 37 -2.41 18.62 2.12
CA VAL A 37 -2.49 18.02 3.46
C VAL A 37 -3.34 16.75 3.39
N ARG A 38 -2.74 15.62 3.75
CA ARG A 38 -3.40 14.31 3.80
C ARG A 38 -3.38 13.78 5.23
N VAL A 39 -4.56 13.50 5.77
CA VAL A 39 -4.75 12.93 7.11
C VAL A 39 -5.38 11.55 6.93
N SER A 40 -4.67 10.50 7.33
CA SER A 40 -5.13 9.11 7.23
C SER A 40 -5.16 8.49 8.62
N ARG A 41 -6.25 7.78 8.92
CA ARG A 41 -6.27 6.85 10.06
C ARG A 41 -5.42 5.67 9.64
N GLN A 42 -4.18 5.58 10.14
CA GLN A 42 -3.30 4.44 9.88
C GLN A 42 -3.99 3.18 10.42
N SER A 43 -4.75 2.50 9.55
CA SER A 43 -5.10 1.10 9.76
C SER A 43 -3.78 0.35 9.68
N GLN A 44 -3.42 -0.35 10.74
CA GLN A 44 -2.35 -1.33 10.62
C GLN A 44 -2.76 -2.26 9.49
N ALA A 45 -2.12 -2.10 8.33
CA ALA A 45 -2.17 -3.10 7.29
C ALA A 45 -1.61 -4.34 7.96
N VAL A 46 -2.50 -5.22 8.41
CA VAL A 46 -2.16 -6.60 8.66
C VAL A 46 -1.69 -7.08 7.30
N HIS A 47 -0.38 -7.01 7.08
CA HIS A 47 0.26 -7.73 6.00
C HIS A 47 -0.10 -9.18 6.26
N ALA A 48 -1.16 -9.65 5.61
CA ALA A 48 -1.48 -11.05 5.54
C ALA A 48 -0.25 -11.67 4.89
N VAL A 49 0.62 -12.26 5.72
CA VAL A 49 1.70 -13.12 5.27
C VAL A 49 1.03 -14.19 4.44
N ALA A 50 1.17 -14.10 3.11
CA ALA A 50 0.72 -15.14 2.21
C ALA A 50 1.42 -16.42 2.62
N ALA A 51 0.64 -17.39 3.11
CA ALA A 51 1.15 -18.71 3.41
C ALA A 51 1.75 -19.31 2.12
N PRO A 52 2.96 -19.88 2.16
CA PRO A 52 3.56 -20.47 0.97
C PRO A 52 2.65 -21.58 0.46
N LEU A 53 2.13 -21.42 -0.76
CA LEU A 53 1.42 -22.50 -1.45
C LEU A 53 2.39 -23.64 -1.72
N PRO A 54 2.01 -24.91 -1.47
CA PRO A 54 2.84 -26.04 -1.83
C PRO A 54 3.03 -26.07 -3.35
N ALA A 55 4.30 -26.06 -3.77
CA ALA A 55 4.68 -26.22 -5.16
C ALA A 55 4.22 -27.59 -5.65
N ILE A 56 3.25 -27.61 -6.57
CA ILE A 56 2.86 -28.82 -7.30
C ILE A 56 4.02 -29.16 -8.23
N ALA A 57 4.66 -30.30 -7.98
CA ALA A 57 5.67 -30.86 -8.88
C ALA A 57 5.04 -31.18 -10.23
N ALA A 58 5.52 -30.52 -11.29
CA ALA A 58 5.13 -30.82 -12.66
C ALA A 58 5.70 -32.20 -13.08
N PRO A 59 4.94 -33.04 -13.79
CA PRO A 59 5.44 -34.32 -14.27
C PRO A 59 6.53 -34.09 -15.32
N VAL A 60 7.69 -34.70 -15.11
CA VAL A 60 8.80 -34.73 -16.08
C VAL A 60 8.34 -35.50 -17.31
N ALA A 61 8.20 -34.80 -18.44
CA ALA A 61 8.07 -35.42 -19.74
C ALA A 61 9.42 -36.04 -20.14
N ALA A 62 9.44 -37.37 -20.33
CA ALA A 62 10.59 -38.09 -20.83
C ALA A 62 10.94 -37.62 -22.26
N ALA A 63 12.11 -37.02 -22.43
CA ALA A 63 12.63 -36.63 -23.73
C ALA A 63 13.00 -37.88 -24.54
N ALA A 64 12.45 -37.98 -25.74
CA ALA A 64 12.75 -39.02 -26.72
C ALA A 64 14.22 -38.98 -27.15
N GLN A 65 14.80 -40.17 -27.26
CA GLN A 65 16.16 -40.46 -27.69
C GLN A 65 16.39 -40.03 -29.16
N PRO A 66 17.48 -39.34 -29.52
CA PRO A 66 17.78 -39.06 -30.92
C PRO A 66 18.27 -40.32 -31.64
N ALA A 67 17.68 -40.55 -32.82
CA ALA A 67 18.05 -41.61 -33.75
C ALA A 67 19.51 -41.44 -34.20
N ALA A 68 20.26 -42.54 -34.15
CA ALA A 68 21.59 -42.64 -34.74
C ALA A 68 21.48 -42.56 -36.26
N VAL A 69 22.14 -41.56 -36.84
CA VAL A 69 22.43 -41.50 -38.28
C VAL A 69 23.70 -42.32 -38.49
N ALA A 70 23.57 -43.50 -39.10
CA ALA A 70 24.69 -44.32 -39.53
C ALA A 70 24.98 -44.05 -41.01
N ALA A 71 26.27 -43.88 -41.30
CA ALA A 71 26.90 -43.75 -42.61
C ALA A 71 26.88 -45.05 -43.41
#